data_AF-A0A3A8Z4U5-F1
#
_entry.id   AF-A0A3A8Z4U5-F1
#
_cell.length_a   1.000
_cell.length_b   1.000
_cell.length_c   1.000
_cell.angle_alpha   90.00
_cell.angle_beta   90.00
_cell.angle_gamma   90.00
#
_symmetry.space_group_name_H-M   'P 1'
#
loop_
_entity.id
_entity.type
_entity.pdbx_description
1 polymer ?
#
loop_
_entity_poly.entity_id
_entity_poly.type
_entity_poly.pdbx_seq_one_letter_code
_entity_poly.pdbx_strand_id
1 'polypeptide(L)'
;MSHEWGNYPENFTPKMYWGARAILERDSSGPGKALYLLHDRQSFEQLDGSQRDQDVFFNWINTKALPELRRLARENRFYEWKDLVTIQSEDGSFMCQATPKNSGGEYLYIGCWEVNSEK
;
A
#
# COMPACT_ATOMS: atom_id res chain seq x y z
N MET A 1 5.87 8.37 14.80
CA MET A 1 5.41 9.27 13.72
C MET A 1 3.95 8.96 13.45
N SER A 2 3.14 9.93 13.00
CA SER A 2 1.72 9.66 12.73
C SER A 2 1.58 8.76 11.48
N HIS A 3 0.93 7.61 11.60
CA HIS A 3 0.59 6.72 10.47
C HIS A 3 -0.52 7.30 9.58
N GLU A 4 -0.58 8.64 9.48
CA GLU A 4 -1.68 9.43 8.94
C GLU A 4 -1.99 9.16 7.47
N TRP A 5 -1.01 8.69 6.70
CA TRP A 5 -1.11 8.62 5.26
C TRP A 5 -1.39 7.22 4.71
N GLY A 6 -1.04 6.16 5.43
CA GLY A 6 -1.15 4.79 4.94
C GLY A 6 -2.24 3.95 5.61
N ASN A 7 -2.37 2.70 5.15
CA ASN A 7 -3.18 1.70 5.84
C ASN A 7 -2.30 0.91 6.81
N TYR A 8 -2.51 1.03 8.12
CA TYR A 8 -1.68 0.38 9.13
C TYR A 8 -2.37 -0.87 9.68
N PRO A 9 -1.65 -1.97 9.96
CA PRO A 9 -2.25 -3.16 10.58
C PRO A 9 -2.81 -2.83 11.97
N GLU A 10 -4.03 -3.29 12.26
CA GLU A 10 -4.72 -2.96 13.53
C GLU A 10 -4.23 -3.79 14.73
N ASN A 11 -3.75 -5.01 14.47
CA ASN A 11 -3.52 -6.01 15.52
C ASN A 11 -2.06 -6.13 15.97
N PHE A 12 -1.12 -5.44 15.32
CA PHE A 12 0.30 -5.49 15.66
C PHE A 12 1.06 -4.27 15.13
N THR A 13 2.27 -4.06 15.66
CA THR A 13 3.21 -3.04 15.18
C THR A 13 4.28 -3.70 14.30
N PRO A 14 4.24 -3.56 12.96
CA PRO A 14 5.30 -4.05 12.09
C PRO A 14 6.65 -3.40 12.41
N LYS A 15 7.75 -4.17 12.33
CA LYS A 15 9.10 -3.58 12.50
C LYS A 15 9.62 -2.93 11.23
N MET A 16 9.00 -3.15 10.09
CA MET A 16 9.27 -2.40 8.86
C MET A 16 7.94 -2.07 8.18
N TYR A 17 7.71 -0.79 7.93
CA TYR A 17 6.47 -0.29 7.37
C TYR A 17 6.73 0.86 6.40
N TRP A 18 6.00 0.86 5.29
CA TRP A 18 5.88 2.00 4.38
C TRP A 18 4.41 2.31 4.18
N GLY A 19 4.04 3.58 4.35
CA GLY A 19 2.68 4.06 4.14
C GLY A 19 2.64 5.17 3.12
N ALA A 20 1.58 5.23 2.31
CA ALA A 20 1.36 6.32 1.38
C ALA A 20 -0.12 6.61 1.13
N ARG A 21 -0.43 7.88 0.89
CA ARG A 21 -1.72 8.32 0.36
C ARG A 21 -1.56 8.74 -1.10
N ALA A 22 -1.99 7.88 -2.01
CA ALA A 22 -1.95 8.12 -3.45
C ALA A 22 -3.21 8.86 -3.93
N ILE A 23 -3.09 9.57 -5.06
CA ILE A 23 -4.23 10.09 -5.83
C ILE A 23 -4.70 9.02 -6.81
N LEU A 24 -6.00 8.86 -6.93
CA LEU A 24 -6.67 8.12 -7.99
C LEU A 24 -7.37 9.12 -8.93
N GLU A 25 -6.80 9.33 -10.11
CA GLU A 25 -7.34 10.27 -11.10
C GLU A 25 -8.02 9.48 -12.22
N ARG A 26 -9.22 9.89 -12.64
CA ARG A 26 -9.91 9.25 -13.76
C ARG A 26 -9.11 9.44 -15.05
N ASP A 27 -8.91 8.36 -15.78
CA ASP A 27 -8.36 8.44 -17.12
C ASP A 27 -9.46 8.93 -18.08
N SER A 28 -9.18 9.96 -18.87
CA SER A 28 -10.09 10.46 -19.91
C SER A 28 -10.43 9.42 -20.99
N SER A 29 -9.67 8.33 -21.09
CA SER A 29 -9.83 7.28 -22.11
C SER A 29 -10.63 6.05 -21.67
N GLY A 30 -11.09 5.97 -20.41
CA GLY A 30 -11.85 4.81 -19.93
C GLY A 30 -12.42 4.95 -18.53
N PRO A 31 -13.11 3.92 -18.01
CA PRO A 31 -13.69 3.94 -16.67
C PRO A 31 -12.65 3.80 -15.54
N GLY A 32 -11.39 3.52 -15.90
CA GLY A 32 -10.28 3.28 -14.98
C GLY A 32 -9.68 4.55 -14.38
N LYS A 33 -8.78 4.35 -13.43
CA LYS A 33 -8.04 5.43 -12.77
C LYS A 33 -6.53 5.21 -12.85
N ALA A 34 -5.79 6.30 -13.02
CA ALA A 34 -4.35 6.36 -12.80
C ALA A 34 -4.05 6.54 -11.31
N LEU A 35 -3.00 5.88 -10.82
CA LEU A 35 -2.55 5.98 -9.43
C LEU A 35 -1.24 6.76 -9.37
N TYR A 36 -1.25 7.88 -8.66
CA TYR A 36 -0.08 8.75 -8.47
C TYR A 36 0.35 8.80 -7.01
N LEU A 37 1.63 8.51 -6.76
CA LEU A 37 2.24 8.70 -5.45
C LEU A 37 2.67 10.16 -5.28
N LEU A 38 2.51 10.67 -4.07
CA LEU A 38 2.90 12.02 -3.69
C LEU A 38 4.04 11.96 -2.69
N HIS A 39 5.12 12.68 -2.98
CA HIS A 39 6.34 12.63 -2.17
C HIS A 39 6.11 13.12 -0.74
N ASP A 40 5.24 14.10 -0.54
CA ASP A 40 4.87 14.68 0.75
C ASP A 40 3.83 13.85 1.53
N ARG A 41 3.29 12.78 0.93
CA ARG A 41 2.23 11.94 1.53
C ARG A 41 2.62 10.48 1.64
N GLN A 42 3.90 10.23 1.92
CA GLN A 42 4.43 8.92 2.19
C GLN A 42 5.43 8.96 3.34
N SER A 43 5.55 7.84 4.05
CA SER A 43 6.51 7.67 5.14
C SER A 43 7.01 6.24 5.19
N PHE A 44 8.24 6.10 5.69
CA PHE A 44 8.87 4.81 5.96
C PHE A 44 9.34 4.79 7.41
N GLU A 45 9.16 3.66 8.06
CA GLU A 45 9.63 3.41 9.43
C GLU A 45 10.22 2.00 9.51
N GLN A 46 11.39 1.91 10.15
CA GLN A 46 12.03 0.65 10.51
C GLN A 46 12.40 0.71 11.99
N LEU A 47 11.93 -0.26 12.74
CA LEU A 47 12.19 -0.45 14.16
C LEU A 47 13.27 -1.52 14.37
N ASP A 48 13.93 -1.46 15.52
CA ASP A 48 14.89 -2.47 15.92
C ASP A 48 14.24 -3.88 15.93
N GLY A 49 15.02 -4.85 15.45
CA GLY A 49 14.59 -6.24 15.35
C GLY A 49 13.83 -6.61 14.08
N SER A 50 13.72 -5.70 13.10
CA SER A 50 13.30 -6.08 11.74
C SER A 50 14.23 -7.17 11.19
N GLN A 51 13.63 -8.23 10.66
CA GLN A 51 14.35 -9.40 10.14
C GLN A 51 14.53 -9.36 8.62
N ARG A 52 14.16 -8.26 7.99
CA ARG A 52 14.12 -8.12 6.54
C ARG A 52 15.00 -6.96 6.10
N ASP A 53 15.58 -7.13 4.92
CA ASP A 53 16.40 -6.11 4.31
C ASP A 53 15.52 -5.01 3.68
N GLN A 54 15.91 -3.75 3.93
CA GLN A 54 15.16 -2.59 3.46
C GLN A 54 15.12 -2.50 1.93
N ASP A 55 16.21 -2.82 1.24
CA ASP A 55 16.27 -2.75 -0.23
C ASP A 55 15.39 -3.85 -0.85
N VAL A 56 15.39 -5.04 -0.26
CA VAL A 56 14.48 -6.13 -0.67
C VAL A 56 13.02 -5.71 -0.50
N PHE A 57 12.67 -5.07 0.61
CA PHE A 57 11.32 -4.58 0.87
C PHE A 57 10.88 -3.53 -0.16
N PHE A 58 11.69 -2.50 -0.41
CA PHE A 58 11.37 -1.48 -1.41
C PHE A 58 11.37 -2.03 -2.83
N ASN A 59 12.26 -2.98 -3.15
CA ASN A 59 12.25 -3.65 -4.45
C ASN A 59 10.93 -4.39 -4.66
N TRP A 60 10.43 -5.12 -3.66
CA TRP A 60 9.13 -5.78 -3.72
C TRP A 60 7.98 -4.77 -3.90
N ILE A 61 7.98 -3.67 -3.15
CA ILE A 61 6.96 -2.61 -3.30
C ILE A 61 6.95 -2.09 -4.75
N ASN A 62 8.11 -1.75 -5.29
CA ASN A 62 8.23 -1.10 -6.60
C ASN A 62 7.99 -2.04 -7.78
N THR A 63 8.31 -3.32 -7.64
CA THR A 63 8.22 -4.29 -8.76
C THR A 63 6.98 -5.18 -8.70
N LYS A 64 6.32 -5.31 -7.54
CA LYS A 64 5.15 -6.18 -7.36
C LYS A 64 3.94 -5.41 -6.84
N ALA A 65 4.01 -4.84 -5.64
CA ALA A 65 2.84 -4.26 -4.98
C ALA A 65 2.26 -3.05 -5.74
N LEU A 66 3.08 -2.04 -6.05
CA LEU A 66 2.62 -0.84 -6.76
C LEU A 66 2.16 -1.12 -8.20
N PRO A 67 2.86 -1.94 -9.02
CA PRO A 67 2.36 -2.33 -10.32
C PRO A 67 0.99 -2.98 -10.28
N GLU A 68 0.74 -3.85 -9.28
CA GLU A 68 -0.54 -4.52 -9.11
C GLU A 68 -1.64 -3.54 -8.67
N LEU A 69 -1.36 -2.65 -7.71
CA LEU A 69 -2.30 -1.58 -7.35
C LEU A 69 -2.65 -0.67 -8.53
N ARG A 70 -1.67 -0.34 -9.38
CA ARG A 70 -1.91 0.41 -10.63
C ARG A 70 -2.76 -0.36 -11.64
N ARG A 71 -2.60 -1.69 -11.73
CA ARG A 71 -3.47 -2.55 -12.57
C ARG A 71 -4.90 -2.51 -12.05
N LEU A 72 -5.10 -2.70 -10.75
CA LEU A 72 -6.41 -2.67 -10.10
C LEU A 72 -7.10 -1.30 -10.22
N ALA A 73 -6.35 -0.20 -10.10
CA ALA A 73 -6.87 1.15 -10.33
C ALA A 73 -7.37 1.34 -11.76
N ARG A 74 -6.63 0.86 -12.76
CA ARG A 74 -7.03 0.88 -14.19
C ARG A 74 -8.26 0.03 -14.45
N GLU A 75 -8.45 -1.06 -13.71
CA GLU A 75 -9.65 -1.89 -13.74
C GLU A 75 -10.83 -1.31 -12.93
N ASN A 76 -10.67 -0.09 -12.42
CA ASN A 76 -11.66 0.61 -11.60
C ASN A 76 -12.09 -0.21 -10.36
N ARG A 77 -11.15 -0.95 -9.76
CA ARG A 77 -11.39 -1.82 -8.59
C ARG A 77 -11.41 -1.09 -7.25
N PHE A 78 -11.15 0.22 -7.25
CA PHE A 78 -11.24 1.11 -6.10
C PHE A 78 -12.38 2.11 -6.31
N TYR A 79 -13.60 1.60 -6.24
CA TYR A 79 -14.81 2.36 -6.54
C TYR A 79 -15.69 2.53 -5.31
N GLU A 80 -15.90 1.45 -4.57
CA GLU A 80 -16.72 1.45 -3.36
C GLU A 80 -15.88 1.65 -2.11
N TRP A 81 -16.50 2.24 -1.09
CA TRP A 81 -15.86 2.65 0.15
C TRP A 81 -15.23 1.51 0.95
N LYS A 82 -15.69 0.27 0.71
CA LYS A 82 -15.28 -0.97 1.39
C LYS A 82 -14.25 -1.79 0.60
N ASP A 83 -13.76 -1.28 -0.53
CA ASP A 83 -12.82 -2.02 -1.37
C ASP A 83 -11.45 -2.10 -0.67
N LEU A 84 -11.20 -3.22 0.02
CA LEU A 84 -9.92 -3.57 0.62
C LEU A 84 -9.20 -4.57 -0.28
N VAL A 85 -8.03 -4.18 -0.76
CA VAL A 85 -7.12 -5.07 -1.48
C VAL A 85 -5.99 -5.47 -0.56
N THR A 86 -5.66 -6.77 -0.58
CA THR A 86 -4.52 -7.34 0.14
C THR A 86 -3.62 -8.06 -0.87
N ILE A 87 -2.33 -7.73 -0.88
CA ILE A 87 -1.30 -8.32 -1.73
C ILE A 87 -0.20 -8.84 -0.82
N GLN A 88 0.14 -10.12 -0.95
CA GLN A 88 1.20 -10.75 -0.17
C GLN A 88 2.36 -11.13 -1.11
N SER A 89 3.60 -11.05 -0.63
CA SER A 89 4.75 -11.60 -1.35
C SER A 89 4.65 -13.13 -1.44
N GLU A 90 5.29 -13.71 -2.46
CA GLU A 90 5.22 -15.16 -2.73
C GLU A 90 5.77 -16.01 -1.56
N ASP A 91 6.77 -15.50 -0.86
CA ASP A 91 7.38 -16.10 0.33
C ASP A 91 6.64 -15.75 1.63
N GLY A 92 5.58 -14.95 1.56
CA GLY A 92 4.80 -14.50 2.71
C GLY A 92 5.48 -13.46 3.60
N SER A 93 6.69 -12.99 3.25
CA SER A 93 7.49 -12.07 4.07
C SER A 93 6.96 -10.64 4.13
N PHE A 94 6.20 -10.21 3.12
CA PHE A 94 5.65 -8.87 3.02
C PHE A 94 4.16 -8.88 2.73
N MET A 95 3.47 -7.87 3.24
CA MET A 95 2.05 -7.64 3.03
C MET A 95 1.83 -6.19 2.59
N CYS A 96 0.90 -5.98 1.68
CA CYS A 96 0.43 -4.67 1.26
C CYS A 96 -1.09 -4.66 1.34
N GLN A 97 -1.64 -3.67 2.01
CA GLN A 97 -3.07 -3.39 1.99
C GLN A 97 -3.35 -2.01 1.43
N ALA A 98 -4.39 -1.92 0.61
CA ALA A 98 -4.84 -0.67 0.02
C ALA A 98 -6.35 -0.54 0.09
N THR A 99 -6.83 0.64 0.50
CA THR A 99 -8.26 0.94 0.57
C THR A 99 -8.52 2.43 0.33
N PRO A 100 -9.63 2.82 -0.31
CA PRO A 100 -9.96 4.22 -0.51
C PRO A 100 -10.43 4.94 0.76
N LYS A 101 -10.67 4.23 1.88
CA LYS A 101 -11.15 4.76 3.18
C LYS A 101 -12.26 5.82 3.04
N ASN A 102 -13.27 5.53 2.22
CA ASN A 102 -14.40 6.44 2.01
C ASN A 102 -14.01 7.85 1.49
N SER A 103 -12.89 7.99 0.79
CA SER A 103 -12.44 9.27 0.19
C SER A 103 -13.18 9.68 -1.09
N GLY A 104 -14.36 9.10 -1.37
CA GLY A 104 -15.04 9.28 -2.66
C GLY A 104 -14.30 8.64 -3.85
N GLY A 105 -13.25 7.84 -3.60
CA GLY A 105 -12.46 7.19 -4.64
C GLY A 105 -11.44 8.10 -5.32
N GLU A 106 -11.10 9.23 -4.71
CA GLU A 106 -10.05 10.17 -5.17
C GLU A 106 -8.69 9.86 -4.53
N TYR A 107 -8.68 9.19 -3.38
CA TYR A 107 -7.45 8.78 -2.71
C TYR A 107 -7.41 7.27 -2.50
N LEU A 108 -6.19 6.73 -2.47
CA LEU A 108 -5.92 5.37 -2.05
C LEU A 108 -4.91 5.39 -0.90
N TYR A 109 -5.31 4.83 0.24
CA TYR A 109 -4.45 4.67 1.41
C TYR A 109 -3.78 3.32 1.31
N ILE A 110 -2.46 3.32 1.21
CA ILE A 110 -1.63 2.15 0.98
C ILE A 110 -0.74 1.97 2.21
N GLY A 111 -0.64 0.76 2.71
CA GLY A 111 0.42 0.40 3.65
C GLY A 111 1.02 -0.94 3.28
N CYS A 112 2.34 -0.98 3.29
CA CYS A 112 3.15 -2.16 3.11
C CYS A 112 3.92 -2.41 4.40
N TRP A 113 4.08 -3.67 4.80
CA TRP A 113 4.88 -4.03 5.96
C TRP A 113 5.50 -5.41 5.85
N GLU A 114 6.54 -5.62 6.63
CA GLU A 114 7.03 -6.97 6.91
C GLU A 114 6.04 -7.75 7.78
N VAL A 115 5.89 -9.02 7.46
CA VAL A 115 5.09 -9.96 8.25
C VAL A 115 6.05 -10.76 9.12
N ASN A 116 5.94 -10.57 10.43
CA ASN A 116 6.62 -11.47 11.37
C ASN A 116 5.94 -12.84 11.30
N SER A 117 6.68 -13.82 10.79
CA SER A 117 6.35 -15.21 11.00
C SER A 117 6.74 -15.55 12.44
N GLU A 118 5.90 -15.19 13.41
CA GLU A 118 5.94 -15.89 14.69
C GLU A 118 5.48 -17.33 14.40
N LYS A 119 6.45 -18.24 14.25
CA LYS A 119 6.23 -19.68 14.36
C LYS A 119 6.35 -20.09 15.82
#